data_AF-A0A6I1K6E0-F1
#
_entry.id   AF-A0A6I1K6E0-F1
#
_cell.length_a   1.000
_cell.length_b   1.000
_cell.length_c   1.000
_cell.angle_alpha   90.00
_cell.angle_beta   90.00
_cell.angle_gamma   90.00
#
_symmetry.space_group_name_H-M   'P 1'
#
loop_
_entity.id
_entity.type
_entity.pdbx_description
1 polymer ?
#
loop_
_entity_poly.entity_id
_entity_poly.type
_entity_poly.pdbx_seq_one_letter_code
_entity_poly.pdbx_strand_id
1 'polypeptide(L)' 'MRPESSTVHVVIADDHPLVRSGIRSLLSTIPGVVVLEELGSGTELLELLDAIRPDVVITDVTMPGMDGLEGVSSFSVQ' A
#
# COMPACT_ATOMS: atom_id res chain seq x y z
N MET A 1 0.61 23.26 16.62
CA MET A 1 0.84 23.59 15.20
C MET A 1 1.50 22.35 14.59
N ARG A 2 0.76 21.54 13.83
CA ARG A 2 1.35 20.39 13.10
C ARG A 2 2.03 20.94 11.85
N PRO A 3 3.25 20.49 11.49
CA PRO A 3 3.99 21.05 10.37
C PRO A 3 3.20 20.82 9.07
N GLU A 4 3.33 21.79 8.18
CA GLU A 4 2.91 21.77 6.78
C GLU A 4 2.98 20.40 6.07
N SER A 5 1.87 20.03 5.44
CA SER A 5 1.69 19.10 4.31
C SER A 5 2.78 18.04 4.07
N SER A 6 2.90 17.03 4.91
CA SER A 6 3.60 15.80 4.48
C SER A 6 2.65 14.98 3.62
N THR A 7 2.98 14.85 2.34
CA THR A 7 2.33 13.92 1.43
C THR A 7 2.40 12.51 2.02
N VAL A 8 1.26 11.84 2.13
CA VAL A 8 1.15 10.44 2.55
C VAL A 8 1.31 9.56 1.32
N HIS A 9 2.36 8.76 1.30
CA HIS A 9 2.66 7.80 0.25
C HIS A 9 2.03 6.45 0.55
N VAL A 10 1.18 5.99 -0.38
CA VAL A 10 0.40 4.77 -0.24
C VAL A 10 0.81 3.76 -1.29
N VAL A 11 0.94 2.50 -0.91
CA VAL A 11 1.02 1.36 -1.84
C VAL A 11 -0.25 0.53 -1.73
N ILE A 12 -0.77 0.04 -2.85
CA ILE A 12 -1.94 -0.84 -2.89
C ILE A 12 -1.50 -2.20 -3.43
N ALA A 13 -1.82 -3.28 -2.72
CA ALA A 13 -1.57 -4.65 -3.15
C ALA A 13 -2.87 -5.46 -3.08
N ASP A 14 -3.40 -5.88 -4.22
CA ASP A 14 -4.63 -6.68 -4.30
C ASP A 14 -4.58 -7.45 -5.62
N ASP A 15 -4.92 -8.73 -5.66
CA ASP A 15 -4.88 -9.54 -6.89
C ASP A 15 -6.06 -9.24 -7.84
N HIS A 16 -7.04 -8.43 -7.41
CA HIS A 16 -8.19 -8.00 -8.20
C HIS A 16 -8.00 -6.57 -8.77
N PRO A 17 -7.77 -6.41 -10.09
CA PRO A 17 -7.52 -5.09 -10.70
C PRO A 17 -8.64 -4.06 -10.50
N LEU A 18 -9.89 -4.52 -10.42
CA LEU A 18 -11.05 -3.65 -10.20
C LEU A 18 -11.02 -3.03 -8.80
N VAL A 19 -10.61 -3.81 -7.79
CA VAL A 19 -10.50 -3.33 -6.41
C VAL A 19 -9.40 -2.28 -6.30
N ARG A 20 -8.20 -2.57 -6.84
CA ARG A 20 -7.09 -1.59 -6.88
C ARG A 20 -7.50 -0.28 -7.54
N SER A 21 -8.12 -0.36 -8.72
CA SER A 21 -8.60 0.81 -9.46
C SER A 21 -9.63 1.63 -8.66
N GLY A 22 -10.53 0.96 -7.95
CA GLY A 22 -11.51 1.59 -7.07
C GLY A 22 -10.86 2.32 -5.89
N ILE A 23 -9.94 1.66 -5.19
CA ILE A 23 -9.21 2.24 -4.05
C ILE A 23 -8.38 3.44 -4.53
N ARG A 24 -7.60 3.29 -5.60
CA ARG A 24 -6.83 4.38 -6.20
C ARG A 24 -7.71 5.57 -6.56
N SER A 25 -8.87 5.32 -7.17
CA SER A 25 -9.83 6.38 -7.53
C SER A 25 -10.29 7.15 -6.29
N LEU A 26 -10.63 6.46 -5.20
CA LEU A 26 -11.02 7.10 -3.94
C LEU A 26 -9.88 7.90 -3.32
N LEU A 27 -8.67 7.33 -3.22
CA LEU A 27 -7.50 8.01 -2.65
C LEU A 27 -7.09 9.24 -3.45
N SER A 28 -7.25 9.21 -4.78
CA SER A 28 -6.92 10.36 -5.65
C SER A 28 -7.74 11.62 -5.34
N THR A 29 -8.88 11.47 -4.66
CA THR A 29 -9.72 12.60 -4.25
C THR A 29 -9.24 13.27 -2.96
N ILE A 30 -8.27 12.68 -2.26
CA ILE A 30 -7.79 13.15 -0.96
C ILE A 30 -6.52 14.00 -1.16
N PRO A 31 -6.56 15.32 -0.89
CA PRO A 31 -5.38 16.16 -1.01
C PRO A 31 -4.25 15.69 -0.09
N GLY A 32 -3.03 15.59 -0.63
CA GLY A 32 -1.86 15.16 0.12
C GLY A 32 -1.73 13.63 0.24
N VAL A 33 -2.54 12.84 -0.46
CA VAL A 33 -2.34 11.39 -0.60
C VAL A 33 -1.84 11.07 -2.01
N VAL A 34 -0.77 10.28 -2.11
CA VAL A 34 -0.20 9.83 -3.38
C VAL A 34 -0.06 8.32 -3.35
N VAL A 35 -0.64 7.65 -4.35
CA VAL A 35 -0.40 6.22 -4.58
C VAL A 35 0.90 6.08 -5.36
N LEU A 36 1.90 5.41 -4.76
CA LEU A 36 3.21 5.17 -5.38
C LEU A 36 3.12 4.05 -6.40
N GLU A 37 2.57 2.90 -6.00
CA GLU A 37 2.52 1.69 -6.81
C GLU A 37 1.25 0.86 -6.52
N GLU A 38 0.84 0.09 -7.53
CA GLU A 38 -0.25 -0.89 -7.46
C GLU A 38 0.29 -2.28 -7.83
N LEU A 39 0.11 -3.24 -6.94
CA LEU A 39 0.72 -4.56 -7.03
C LEU A 39 -0.35 -5.65 -7.06
N GLY A 40 -0.07 -6.75 -7.77
CA GLY A 40 -1.01 -7.87 -7.93
C GLY A 40 -0.69 -9.09 -7.07
N SER A 41 0.43 -9.08 -6.34
CA SER A 41 0.87 -10.22 -5.53
C SER A 41 1.61 -9.80 -4.26
N GLY A 42 1.69 -10.73 -3.31
CA GLY A 42 2.47 -10.56 -2.09
C GLY A 42 3.98 -10.49 -2.33
N THR A 43 4.49 -11.23 -3.30
CA THR A 43 5.92 -11.23 -3.66
C THR A 43 6.36 -9.86 -4.17
N GLU A 44 5.60 -9.26 -5.10
CA GLU A 44 5.86 -7.91 -5.58
C GLU A 44 5.84 -6.87 -4.44
N LEU A 45 4.95 -7.05 -3.45
CA LEU A 45 4.88 -6.15 -2.30
C LEU A 45 6.12 -6.24 -1.44
N LEU A 46 6.60 -7.45 -1.12
CA LEU A 46 7.80 -7.63 -0.31
C LEU A 46 9.04 -7.06 -1.03
N GLU A 47 9.20 -7.33 -2.32
CA GLU A 47 10.28 -6.76 -3.14
C GLU A 47 10.23 -5.23 -3.16
N LEU A 48 9.04 -4.64 -3.28
CA LEU A 48 8.87 -3.19 -3.26
C LEU A 48 9.22 -2.59 -1.89
N LEU A 49 8.80 -3.24 -0.79
CA LEU A 49 9.04 -2.75 0.57
C LEU A 49 10.52 -2.81 0.99
N ASP A 50 11.31 -3.68 0.35
CA ASP A 50 12.77 -3.67 0.49
C ASP A 50 13.41 -2.44 -0.21
N ALA A 51 12.78 -1.92 -1.26
CA ALA A 51 13.29 -0.80 -2.05
C ALA A 51 12.78 0.57 -1.59
N ILE A 52 11.52 0.66 -1.13
CA ILE A 52 10.88 1.91 -0.73
C ILE A 52 10.14 1.77 0.61
N ARG A 53 9.94 2.91 1.27
CA ARG A 53 9.26 2.99 2.57
C ARG A 53 7.99 3.83 2.42
N PRO A 54 6.85 3.22 2.02
CA PRO A 54 5.58 3.92 2.01
C PRO A 54 5.12 4.24 3.44
N ASP A 55 4.29 5.27 3.59
CA ASP A 55 3.68 5.62 4.87
C ASP A 55 2.55 4.65 5.22
N VAL A 56 1.83 4.16 4.20
CA VAL A 56 0.70 3.23 4.35
C VAL A 56 0.74 2.17 3.24
N VAL A 57 0.45 0.93 3.61
CA VAL A 57 0.18 -0.17 2.67
C VAL A 57 -1.26 -0.60 2.84
N ILE A 58 -2.02 -0.62 1.75
CA ILE A 58 -3.35 -1.24 1.68
C ILE A 58 -3.15 -2.57 0.97
N THR A 59 -3.38 -3.67 1.68
CA THR A 59 -3.17 -5.02 1.13
C THR A 59 -4.39 -5.89 1.34
N ASP A 60 -4.71 -6.74 0.37
CA ASP A 60 -5.57 -7.89 0.62
C ASP A 60 -4.82 -8.90 1.51
N VAL A 61 -5.56 -9.53 2.42
CA VAL A 61 -5.05 -10.52 3.38
C VAL A 61 -4.85 -11.87 2.70
N THR A 62 -5.58 -12.12 1.61
CA THR A 62 -5.60 -13.40 0.90
C THR A 62 -5.03 -13.29 -0.51
N MET A 63 -3.74 -12.97 -0.61
CA MET A 63 -3.05 -12.94 -1.91
C MET A 63 -2.01 -14.06 -2.07
N PRO A 64 -1.86 -14.61 -3.29
CA PRO A 64 -0.72 -15.47 -3.61
C PRO A 64 0.63 -14.78 -3.30
N GLY A 65 1.56 -15.51 -2.70
CA GLY A 65 2.91 -15.02 -2.42
C GLY A 65 3.05 -14.18 -1.14
N MET A 66 1.99 -14.06 -0.32
CA MET A 66 2.08 -13.59 1.06
C MET A 66 1.40 -14.63 1.96
N ASP A 67 2.17 -15.33 2.79
CA ASP A 67 1.56 -16.17 3.84
C ASP A 67 0.88 -15.23 4.85
N GLY A 68 -0.45 -15.34 4.94
CA GLY A 68 -1.43 -14.31 5.33
C GLY A 68 -1.35 -13.69 6.74
N LEU A 69 -0.21 -13.68 7.39
CA LEU A 69 0.09 -12.84 8.55
C LEU A 69 1.51 -12.25 8.53
N GLU A 70 2.46 -12.79 7.74
CA GLU A 70 3.87 -12.33 7.74
C GLU A 70 4.06 -10.95 7.08
N GLY A 71 3.33 -10.68 6.00
CA GLY A 71 3.37 -9.38 5.32
C GLY A 71 2.79 -8.23 6.14
N VAL A 72 1.81 -8.51 7.01
CA VAL A 72 1.17 -7.52 7.89
C VAL A 72 1.89 -7.39 9.23
N SER A 73 2.47 -8.47 9.75
CA SER A 73 3.15 -8.46 11.07
C SER A 73 4.57 -7.88 11.05
N SER A 74 5.18 -7.71 9.87
CA SER A 74 6.49 -7.05 9.74
C SER A 74 6.41 -5.51 9.78
N PHE A 75 5.21 -4.93 9.78
CA PHE A 75 5.04 -3.48 9.74
C PHE A 75 4.70 -2.92 11.13
N SER A 76 5.72 -2.42 11.82
CA SER A 76 5.52 -1.55 12.99
C SER A 76 5.23 -0.13 12.51
N VAL A 77 4.01 0.36 12.73
CA VAL A 77 3.70 1.79 12.63
C VAL A 77 4.42 2.48 13.79
N GLN A 78 5.40 3.33 13.50
CA GLN A 78 6.02 4.23 14.49
C GLN A 78 5.23 5.54 14.60
#